data_AF-A0A382XDA5-F1
#
_entry.id   AF-A0A382XDA5-F1
#
_cell.length_a   1.000
_cell.length_b   1.000
_cell.length_c   1.000
_cell.angle_alpha   90.00
_cell.angle_beta   90.00
_cell.angle_gamma   90.00
#
_symmetry.space_group_name_H-M   'P 1'
#
loop_
_entity.id
_entity.type
_entity.pdbx_description
1 polymer ?
#
loop_
_entity_poly.entity_id
_entity_poly.type
_entity_poly.pdbx_seq_one_letter_code
_entity_poly.pdbx_strand_id
1 'polypeptide(L)'
;MKIIGIDPGLVQTGFGIINVRDVEVSIIDYGVIRPVSKESLSKRLFTIYSDVCEIISKYNPQVFAIEEVFYGKNVKSAMRLGQARGAAMVAAASKDIP
;
A
#
# COMPACT_ATOMS: atom_id res chain seq x y z
N MET A 1 -2.78 -14.81 -11.95
CA MET A 1 -1.83 -13.74 -11.63
C MET A 1 -2.37 -12.98 -10.43
N LYS A 2 -1.61 -12.88 -9.35
CA LYS A 2 -2.04 -12.13 -8.17
C LYS A 2 -1.56 -10.69 -8.26
N ILE A 3 -2.47 -9.76 -8.01
CA ILE A 3 -2.20 -8.32 -8.01
C ILE A 3 -2.56 -7.80 -6.64
N ILE A 4 -1.68 -7.02 -6.03
CA ILE A 4 -2.00 -6.21 -4.85
C ILE A 4 -2.26 -4.77 -5.29
N GLY A 5 -3.36 -4.18 -4.85
CA GLY A 5 -3.67 -2.76 -4.99
C GLY A 5 -3.54 -2.07 -3.64
N ILE A 6 -2.91 -0.90 -3.61
CA ILE A 6 -2.72 -0.06 -2.41
C ILE A 6 -3.38 1.32 -2.61
N ASP A 7 -4.19 1.69 -1.62
CA ASP A 7 -4.71 3.06 -1.40
C ASP A 7 -3.96 3.66 -0.20
N PRO A 8 -2.89 4.45 -0.43
CA PRO A 8 -1.98 4.88 0.62
C PRO A 8 -2.55 6.00 1.48
N GLY A 9 -2.36 5.90 2.80
CA GLY A 9 -2.69 6.97 3.72
C GLY A 9 -2.03 6.81 5.08
N LEU A 10 -1.57 7.92 5.66
CA LEU A 10 -0.84 7.89 6.93
C LEU A 10 -1.66 7.34 8.10
N VAL A 11 -2.98 7.54 8.09
CA VAL A 11 -3.88 7.07 9.15
C VAL A 11 -4.46 5.70 8.82
N GLN A 12 -4.81 5.50 7.55
CA GLN A 12 -5.36 4.28 7.01
C GLN A 12 -4.72 4.08 5.64
N THR A 13 -4.08 2.94 5.44
CA THR A 13 -3.65 2.49 4.11
C THR A 13 -4.48 1.27 3.75
N GLY A 14 -5.32 1.39 2.73
CA GLY A 14 -6.13 0.28 2.22
C GLY A 14 -5.29 -0.65 1.36
N PHE A 15 -5.60 -1.94 1.41
CA PHE A 15 -5.07 -2.90 0.45
C PHE A 15 -6.16 -3.85 -0.04
N GLY A 16 -6.00 -4.33 -1.27
CA GLY A 16 -6.80 -5.41 -1.83
C GLY A 16 -5.93 -6.32 -2.68
N ILE A 17 -6.24 -7.61 -2.68
CA ILE A 17 -5.53 -8.62 -3.45
C ILE A 17 -6.54 -9.36 -4.29
N ILE A 18 -6.28 -9.41 -5.59
CA ILE A 18 -7.10 -10.13 -6.54
C ILE A 18 -6.26 -11.19 -7.25
N ASN A 19 -6.92 -12.25 -7.69
CA ASN A 19 -6.36 -13.18 -8.65
C ASN A 19 -7.06 -13.01 -9.99
N VAL A 20 -6.27 -12.80 -11.04
CA VAL A 20 -6.72 -12.68 -12.43
C VAL A 20 -6.33 -13.96 -13.17
N ARG A 21 -7.30 -14.65 -13.77
CA ARG A 21 -7.10 -15.81 -14.67
C ARG A 21 -7.90 -15.55 -15.94
N ASP A 22 -7.21 -15.29 -17.04
CA ASP A 22 -7.80 -14.87 -18.32
C ASP A 22 -8.74 -13.67 -18.14
N VAL A 23 -10.06 -13.89 -18.22
CA VAL A 23 -11.10 -12.87 -18.04
C VAL A 23 -11.75 -12.91 -16.64
N GLU A 24 -11.44 -13.91 -15.83
CA GLU A 24 -11.99 -14.06 -14.49
C GLU A 24 -11.15 -13.30 -13.45
N VAL A 25 -11.83 -12.54 -12.61
CA VAL A 25 -11.24 -11.82 -11.47
C VAL A 25 -11.91 -12.32 -10.19
N SER A 26 -11.09 -12.76 -9.23
CA SER A 26 -11.56 -13.16 -7.91
C SER A 26 -10.81 -12.44 -6.79
N ILE A 27 -11.48 -12.19 -5.68
CA ILE A 27 -10.89 -11.58 -4.49
C ILE A 27 -10.12 -12.67 -3.72
N ILE A 28 -8.90 -12.35 -3.30
CA ILE A 28 -8.10 -13.17 -2.39
C ILE A 28 -8.24 -12.66 -0.96
N ASP A 29 -7.95 -11.37 -0.75
CA ASP A 29 -8.01 -10.73 0.58
C ASP A 29 -8.08 -9.22 0.42
N TYR A 30 -8.50 -8.51 1.47
CA TYR A 30 -8.48 -7.06 1.54
C TYR A 30 -8.49 -6.60 2.99
N GLY A 31 -8.03 -5.38 3.22
CA GLY A 31 -7.99 -4.85 4.56
C GLY A 31 -7.47 -3.43 4.65
N VAL A 32 -7.17 -3.02 5.88
CA VAL A 32 -6.68 -1.67 6.17
C VAL A 32 -5.54 -1.77 7.18
N ILE A 33 -4.38 -1.25 6.81
CA ILE A 33 -3.26 -0.99 7.72
C ILE A 33 -3.58 0.28 8.51
N ARG A 34 -3.52 0.19 9.84
CA ARG A 34 -3.87 1.29 10.76
C ARG A 34 -2.70 1.58 11.71
N PRO A 35 -1.76 2.44 11.32
CA PRO A 35 -0.69 2.87 12.21
C PRO A 35 -1.25 3.57 13.46
N VAL A 36 -0.58 3.41 14.60
CA VAL A 36 -1.01 4.04 15.85
C VAL A 36 -0.91 5.56 15.73
N SER A 37 -2.06 6.25 15.83
CA SER A 37 -2.16 7.69 15.53
C SER A 37 -1.31 8.58 16.45
N LYS A 38 -1.04 8.12 17.67
CA LYS A 38 -0.21 8.81 18.68
C LYS A 38 1.29 8.68 18.43
N GLU A 39 1.72 7.80 17.54
CA GLU A 39 3.14 7.62 17.24
C GLU A 39 3.68 8.69 16.30
N SER A 40 5.02 8.83 16.30
CA SER A 40 5.71 9.73 15.39
C SER A 40 5.44 9.36 13.92
N LEU A 41 5.58 10.35 13.04
CA LEU A 41 5.44 10.14 11.60
C LEU A 41 6.34 9.00 11.08
N SER A 42 7.60 8.96 11.51
CA SER A 42 8.56 7.93 11.12
C SER A 42 8.10 6.52 11.48
N LYS A 43 7.57 6.33 12.69
CA LYS A 43 7.03 5.05 13.13
C LYS A 43 5.80 4.63 12.34
N ARG A 44 4.90 5.58 12.05
CA ARG A 44 3.71 5.31 11.24
C ARG A 44 4.06 4.91 9.81
N LEU A 45 5.05 5.57 9.21
CA LEU A 45 5.59 5.19 7.90
C LEU A 45 6.25 3.81 7.94
N PHE A 46 6.99 3.50 9.02
CA PHE A 46 7.57 2.19 9.23
C PHE A 46 6.49 1.10 9.33
N THR A 47 5.37 1.33 10.05
CA THR A 47 4.23 0.41 10.09
C THR A 47 3.65 0.15 8.70
N ILE A 48 3.47 1.20 7.89
CA ILE A 48 2.98 1.03 6.51
C ILE A 48 3.94 0.16 5.70
N TYR A 49 5.25 0.44 5.78
CA TYR A 49 6.26 -0.36 5.10
C TYR A 49 6.28 -1.82 5.57
N SER A 50 6.29 -2.06 6.89
CA SER A 50 6.39 -3.40 7.47
C SER A 50 5.18 -4.25 7.12
N ASP A 51 3.99 -3.68 7.23
CA ASP A 51 2.74 -4.42 7.03
C ASP A 51 2.54 -4.71 5.54
N VAL A 52 2.89 -3.78 4.65
CA VAL A 52 2.92 -4.06 3.20
C VAL A 52 3.93 -5.16 2.86
N CYS A 53 5.13 -5.14 3.46
CA CYS A 53 6.11 -6.22 3.30
C CYS A 53 5.57 -7.57 3.77
N GLU A 54 4.83 -7.61 4.88
CA GLU A 54 4.22 -8.82 5.42
C GLU A 54 3.13 -9.34 4.49
N ILE A 55 2.23 -8.46 4.02
CA ILE A 55 1.17 -8.81 3.07
C ILE A 55 1.77 -9.36 1.77
N ILE A 56 2.79 -8.68 1.23
CA ILE A 56 3.52 -9.14 0.05
C ILE A 56 4.14 -10.53 0.31
N SER A 57 4.80 -10.74 1.44
CA SER A 57 5.45 -12.01 1.76
C SER A 57 4.43 -13.14 1.94
N LYS A 58 3.28 -12.85 2.56
CA LYS A 58 2.20 -13.79 2.80
C LYS A 58 1.51 -14.22 1.50
N TYR A 59 1.21 -13.26 0.64
CA TYR A 59 0.40 -13.51 -0.55
C TYR A 59 1.21 -13.65 -1.82
N ASN A 60 2.50 -13.32 -1.84
CA ASN A 60 3.40 -13.40 -2.98
C ASN A 60 2.76 -12.92 -4.30
N PRO A 61 2.29 -11.65 -4.37
CA PRO A 61 1.72 -11.08 -5.59
C PRO A 61 2.79 -10.89 -6.67
N GLN A 62 2.37 -10.84 -7.93
CA GLN A 62 3.28 -10.62 -9.07
C GLN A 62 3.30 -9.18 -9.56
N VAL A 63 2.32 -8.37 -9.14
CA VAL A 63 2.18 -6.98 -9.54
C VAL A 63 1.71 -6.17 -8.34
N PHE A 64 2.31 -5.00 -8.16
CA PHE A 64 1.93 -4.00 -7.18
C PHE A 64 1.33 -2.78 -7.87
N ALA A 65 0.06 -2.53 -7.63
CA ALA A 65 -0.65 -1.34 -8.10
C ALA A 65 -0.82 -0.34 -6.94
N ILE A 66 -0.59 0.94 -7.21
CA ILE A 66 -0.79 2.00 -6.22
C ILE A 66 -1.45 3.20 -6.87
N GLU A 67 -2.38 3.83 -6.15
CA GLU A 67 -3.09 5.00 -6.66
C GLU A 67 -2.12 6.15 -7.01
N GLU A 68 -2.46 6.89 -8.06
CA GLU A 68 -1.80 8.14 -8.40
C GLU A 68 -2.28 9.25 -7.47
N VAL A 69 -1.39 10.15 -7.07
CA VAL A 69 -1.76 11.27 -6.21
C VAL A 69 -2.51 12.31 -7.04
N PHE A 70 -3.80 12.48 -6.77
CA PHE A 70 -4.57 13.56 -7.39
C PHE A 70 -4.08 14.93 -6.89
N TYR A 71 -4.00 15.92 -7.78
CA TYR A 71 -3.59 17.29 -7.46
C TYR A 71 -4.52 17.91 -6.40
N GLY A 72 -4.09 17.84 -5.14
CA GLY A 72 -4.84 18.36 -4.01
C GLY A 72 -4.70 19.87 -3.90
N LYS A 73 -5.81 20.57 -3.64
CA LYS A 73 -5.83 22.02 -3.27
C LYS A 73 -4.95 22.35 -2.05
N ASN A 74 -4.51 21.36 -1.26
CA ASN A 74 -3.75 21.52 -0.02
C ASN A 74 -2.41 20.76 -0.05
N VAL A 75 -1.32 21.52 -0.13
CA VAL A 75 0.07 21.04 -0.19
C VAL A 75 0.44 20.15 1.01
N LYS A 76 -0.05 20.45 2.22
CA LYS A 76 0.29 19.66 3.41
C LYS A 76 -0.28 18.25 3.36
N SER A 77 -1.51 18.11 2.86
CA SER A 77 -2.14 16.80 2.69
C SER A 77 -1.45 16.00 1.59
N ALA A 78 -1.11 16.66 0.47
CA ALA A 78 -0.37 16.04 -0.62
C ALA A 78 1.02 15.53 -0.19
N MET A 79 1.77 16.33 0.60
CA MET A 79 3.06 15.90 1.15
C MET A 79 2.94 14.67 2.05
N ARG A 80 1.93 14.65 2.93
CA ARG A 80 1.66 13.52 3.83
C ARG A 80 1.29 12.24 3.07
N LEU A 81 0.45 12.38 2.05
CA LEU A 81 0.09 11.28 1.16
C LEU A 81 1.30 10.76 0.41
N GLY A 82 2.14 11.64 -0.14
CA GLY A 82 3.38 11.28 -0.82
C GLY A 82 4.34 10.50 0.07
N GLN A 83 4.44 10.83 1.35
CA GLN A 83 5.25 10.08 2.33
C GLN A 83 4.72 8.65 2.55
N ALA A 84 3.41 8.48 2.77
CA ALA A 84 2.80 7.16 2.93
C ALA A 84 2.94 6.31 1.65
N ARG A 85 2.71 6.93 0.49
CA ARG A 85 2.91 6.31 -0.83
C ARG A 85 4.36 5.84 -1.01
N GLY A 86 5.34 6.68 -0.66
CA GLY A 86 6.75 6.32 -0.73
C GLY A 86 7.10 5.12 0.15
N ALA A 87 6.56 5.03 1.37
CA ALA A 87 6.76 3.88 2.24
C ALA A 87 6.21 2.58 1.62
N ALA A 88 5.02 2.62 1.03
CA ALA A 88 4.43 1.47 0.35
C ALA A 88 5.20 1.06 -0.92
N MET A 89 5.68 2.04 -1.71
CA MET A 89 6.50 1.77 -2.91
C MET A 89 7.85 1.13 -2.58
N VAL A 90 8.52 1.60 -1.52
CA VAL A 90 9.79 1.00 -1.09
C VAL A 90 9.57 -0.43 -0.57
N ALA A 91 8.41 -0.72 0.04
CA ALA A 91 8.06 -2.10 0.41
C ALA A 91 7.97 -3.02 -0.82
N ALA A 92 7.28 -2.57 -1.88
CA ALA A 92 7.20 -3.31 -3.14
C ALA A 92 8.59 -3.53 -3.77
N ALA A 93 9.39 -2.46 -3.86
CA ALA A 93 10.75 -2.53 -4.39
C ALA A 93 11.67 -3.45 -3.56
N SER A 94 11.54 -3.46 -2.22
CA SER A 94 12.33 -4.34 -1.34
C SER A 94 12.03 -5.84 -1.50
N LYS A 95 10.94 -6.16 -2.21
CA LYS A 95 10.47 -7.53 -2.49
C LYS A 95 10.59 -7.88 -3.96
N ASP A 96 11.27 -7.05 -4.75
CA ASP A 96 11.45 -7.20 -6.20
C ASP A 96 10.13 -7.37 -6.96
N ILE A 97 9.08 -6.66 -6.52
CA ILE A 97 7.77 -6.66 -7.18
C ILE A 97 7.63 -5.43 -8.08
N PRO A 98 7.23 -5.59 -9.35
CA PRO A 98 6.99 -4.49 -10.27
C PRO A 98 5.71 -3.70 -9.93
#